data_AF-A0A2C5XVZ4-F1
#
_entry.id   AF-A0A2C5XVZ4-F1
#
_cell.length_a   1.000
_cell.length_b   1.000
_cell.length_c   1.000
_cell.angle_alpha   90.00
_cell.angle_beta   90.00
_cell.angle_gamma   90.00
#
_symmetry.space_group_name_H-M   'P 1'
#
loop_
_entity.id
_entity.type
_entity.pdbx_description
1 polymer ?
#
loop_
_entity_poly.entity_id
_entity_poly.type
_entity_poly.pdbx_seq_one_letter_code
_entity_poly.pdbx_strand_id
1 'polypeptide(L)'
;MPCEVPAAANDTLDNQPLPTGSILFQSNDSSVVLLDVPRSLEESQVLPGHQLERRILSNAPPTRPFATPEPKDGWPQQPHAAQLAELMTAARARDALHQLAKTYTGPFHLDRIMTRQSPRLDAHQALAQVYPRLFIPAKAKYIQGSVQETRGVLLDTAPRFKLIVIDPPWPNRSARRRRDKYATVHDLTEMRDLLLKIPVNTLLAADGLVAVWITNKHDIPSLLTSDDGVFAAWGLELVIEWTWLKITSTGHPLLDLDSLWRKPWERLFIAKRRSFSTPSLLKSKIIMAVPDEHSRKPNLRAMFHDVLGTEYQGLEVFARNLTAGWWSWGSEVLRFQHAHYWLPISHREVE
;
A
#
# COMPACT_ATOMS: atom_id res chain seq x y z
N MET A 1 -15.10 58.69 1.70
CA MET A 1 -14.46 58.19 2.94
C MET A 1 -14.15 56.71 2.70
N PRO A 2 -12.89 56.35 2.41
CA PRO A 2 -12.51 54.95 2.21
C PRO A 2 -12.53 54.21 3.55
N CYS A 3 -13.10 53.01 3.56
CA CYS A 3 -13.12 52.12 4.72
C CYS A 3 -11.78 51.35 4.74
N GLU A 4 -10.99 51.57 5.79
CA GLU A 4 -9.71 50.89 6.01
C GLU A 4 -9.93 49.39 6.26
N VAL A 5 -9.19 48.57 5.52
CA VAL A 5 -9.06 47.13 5.75
C VAL A 5 -8.05 46.94 6.90
N PRO A 6 -8.34 46.19 7.98
CA PRO A 6 -7.36 45.96 9.03
C PRO A 6 -6.23 45.08 8.47
N ALA A 7 -4.99 45.55 8.66
CA ALA A 7 -3.79 44.80 8.32
C ALA A 7 -3.78 43.44 9.05
N ALA A 8 -3.61 42.37 8.29
CA ALA A 8 -3.42 41.03 8.84
C ALA A 8 -2.15 41.02 9.69
N ALA A 9 -2.26 40.56 10.93
CA ALA A 9 -1.14 40.28 11.79
C ALA A 9 -0.30 39.15 11.16
N ASN A 10 0.79 39.54 10.51
CA ASN A 10 1.92 38.67 10.23
C ASN A 10 2.64 38.44 11.57
N ASP A 11 2.33 37.34 12.24
CA ASP A 11 3.30 36.68 13.11
C ASP A 11 2.81 35.29 13.54
N THR A 12 3.72 34.31 13.46
CA THR A 12 3.64 32.90 13.90
C THR A 12 3.02 31.87 12.93
N LEU A 13 3.51 31.82 11.69
CA LEU A 13 3.29 30.69 10.77
C LEU A 13 4.62 30.19 10.20
N ASP A 14 5.53 29.70 11.05
CA ASP A 14 6.67 28.88 10.64
C ASP A 14 7.39 28.34 11.87
N ASN A 15 6.97 27.16 12.35
CA ASN A 15 7.81 26.22 13.13
C ASN A 15 7.03 24.95 13.54
N GLN A 16 6.33 24.31 12.62
CA GLN A 16 6.03 22.90 12.81
C GLN A 16 7.26 22.12 12.32
N PRO A 17 7.94 21.32 13.18
CA PRO A 17 9.08 20.54 12.73
C PRO A 17 8.64 19.62 11.59
N LEU A 18 9.45 19.56 10.53
CA LEU A 18 9.18 18.67 9.39
C LEU A 18 9.00 17.23 9.90
N PRO A 19 8.02 16.47 9.37
CA PRO A 19 7.82 15.09 9.77
C PRO A 19 9.10 14.28 9.52
N THR A 20 9.61 13.63 10.56
CA THR A 20 10.81 12.78 10.46
C THR A 20 10.47 11.34 10.03
N GLY A 21 9.19 10.98 10.09
CA GLY A 21 8.65 9.67 9.74
C GLY A 21 7.76 9.68 8.50
N SER A 22 7.36 8.49 8.04
CA SER A 22 6.43 8.34 6.92
C SER A 22 5.00 8.82 7.22
N ILE A 23 4.59 8.88 8.49
CA ILE A 23 3.28 9.42 8.88
C ILE A 23 3.41 10.94 9.02
N LEU A 24 2.82 11.68 8.07
CA LEU A 24 2.89 13.15 8.02
C LEU A 24 1.79 13.81 8.86
N PHE A 25 0.66 13.13 9.00
CA PHE A 25 -0.46 13.52 9.85
C PHE A 25 -1.25 12.30 10.28
N GLN A 26 -1.78 12.33 11.50
CA GLN A 26 -2.70 11.34 12.03
C GLN A 26 -3.75 12.05 12.88
N SER A 27 -5.04 11.78 12.65
CA SER A 27 -6.11 12.30 13.48
C SER A 27 -6.06 11.73 14.90
N ASN A 28 -6.66 12.41 15.87
CA ASN A 28 -6.67 11.98 17.28
C ASN A 28 -7.26 10.58 17.48
N ASP A 29 -8.28 10.22 16.69
CA ASP A 29 -8.92 8.90 16.69
C ASP A 29 -8.23 7.89 15.76
N SER A 30 -7.14 8.31 15.09
CA SER A 30 -6.34 7.52 14.15
C SER A 30 -7.11 6.99 12.94
N SER A 31 -8.29 7.55 12.63
CA SER A 31 -9.13 7.15 11.50
C SER A 31 -8.72 7.81 10.19
N VAL A 32 -7.97 8.91 10.24
CA VAL A 32 -7.44 9.64 9.09
C VAL A 32 -5.93 9.72 9.22
N VAL A 33 -5.21 9.22 8.21
CA VAL A 33 -3.75 9.20 8.18
C VAL A 33 -3.28 9.80 6.85
N LEU A 34 -2.34 10.74 6.89
CA LEU A 34 -1.58 11.16 5.73
C LEU A 34 -0.21 10.48 5.78
N LEU A 35 0.12 9.72 4.74
CA LEU A 35 1.30 8.88 4.68
C LEU A 35 2.16 9.25 3.46
N ASP A 36 3.48 9.30 3.63
CA ASP A 36 4.44 9.37 2.54
C ASP A 36 4.82 7.93 2.07
N VAL A 37 4.42 7.59 0.85
CA VAL A 37 4.64 6.23 0.30
C VAL A 37 6.14 5.89 0.20
N PRO A 38 7.00 6.70 -0.45
CA PRO A 38 8.44 6.38 -0.52
C PRO A 38 9.08 6.21 0.86
N ARG A 39 8.82 7.13 1.79
CA ARG A 39 9.38 7.07 3.14
C ARG A 39 8.92 5.83 3.91
N SER A 40 7.65 5.42 3.77
CA SER A 40 7.16 4.19 4.42
C SER A 40 7.92 2.95 3.96
N LEU A 41 8.35 2.93 2.70
CA LEU A 41 9.10 1.84 2.12
C LEU A 41 10.58 1.90 2.51
N GLU A 42 11.18 3.09 2.54
CA GLU A 42 12.53 3.32 3.07
C GLU A 42 12.65 2.84 4.52
N GLU A 43 11.71 3.26 5.38
CA GLU A 43 11.64 2.85 6.80
C GLU A 43 11.45 1.34 6.96
N SER A 44 10.74 0.70 6.03
CA SER A 44 10.60 -0.75 6.05
C SER A 44 11.88 -1.51 5.72
N GLN A 45 12.93 -0.87 5.18
CA GLN A 45 14.21 -1.52 4.86
C GLN A 45 15.15 -1.64 6.06
N VAL A 46 14.79 -1.07 7.21
CA VAL A 46 15.59 -1.14 8.44
C VAL A 46 14.75 -1.66 9.59
N LEU A 47 15.41 -2.23 10.60
CA LEU A 47 14.71 -2.65 11.82
C LEU A 47 14.22 -1.41 12.59
N PRO A 48 13.14 -1.53 13.38
CA PRO A 48 12.69 -0.42 14.24
C PRO A 48 13.84 0.19 15.04
N GLY A 49 13.87 1.52 15.11
CA GLY A 49 14.91 2.28 15.81
C GLY A 49 16.27 2.38 15.10
N HIS A 50 16.44 1.76 13.92
CA HIS A 50 17.68 1.87 13.14
C HIS A 50 17.59 3.03 12.14
N GLN A 51 18.74 3.64 11.83
CA GLN A 51 18.82 4.71 10.85
C GLN A 51 18.68 4.19 9.42
N LEU A 52 18.10 5.01 8.55
CA LEU A 52 18.02 4.72 7.13
C LEU A 52 19.40 4.76 6.49
N GLU A 53 19.64 3.80 5.60
CA GLU A 53 20.88 3.74 4.83
C GLU A 53 20.70 4.23 3.38
N ARG A 54 19.47 4.20 2.87
CA ARG A 54 19.15 4.43 1.46
C ARG A 54 17.82 5.15 1.32
N ARG A 55 17.71 5.94 0.26
CA ARG A 55 16.49 6.59 -0.21
C ARG A 55 15.98 5.91 -1.48
N ILE A 56 14.67 5.91 -1.68
CA ILE A 56 14.05 5.38 -2.89
C ILE A 56 14.18 6.39 -4.04
N LEU A 57 14.47 5.88 -5.22
CA LEU A 57 14.29 6.59 -6.48
C LEU A 57 12.83 6.51 -6.90
N SER A 58 12.18 7.67 -6.92
CA SER A 58 10.74 7.82 -7.08
C SER A 58 10.36 8.39 -8.44
N ASN A 59 9.08 8.27 -8.77
CA ASN A 59 8.45 9.02 -9.85
C ASN A 59 8.06 10.43 -9.39
N ALA A 60 7.96 11.34 -10.37
CA ALA A 60 7.41 12.67 -10.16
C ALA A 60 6.01 12.58 -9.53
N PRO A 61 5.77 13.28 -8.41
CA PRO A 61 4.48 13.27 -7.78
C PRO A 61 3.46 13.96 -8.70
N PRO A 62 2.25 13.40 -8.89
CA PRO A 62 1.22 14.02 -9.70
C PRO A 62 0.80 15.36 -9.09
N THR A 63 0.96 16.45 -9.84
CA THR A 63 0.66 17.81 -9.37
C THR A 63 -0.78 18.24 -9.60
N ARG A 64 -1.51 17.53 -10.46
CA ARG A 64 -2.91 17.82 -10.81
C ARG A 64 -3.72 16.51 -10.90
N PRO A 65 -5.03 16.55 -10.62
CA PRO A 65 -5.89 15.40 -10.86
C PRO A 65 -5.83 14.95 -12.33
N PHE A 66 -5.97 13.65 -12.55
CA PHE A 66 -6.09 13.08 -13.88
C PHE A 66 -7.48 13.36 -14.45
N ALA A 67 -7.57 13.53 -15.76
CA ALA A 67 -8.86 13.59 -16.43
C ALA A 67 -9.63 12.28 -16.20
N THR A 68 -10.85 12.40 -15.71
CA THR A 68 -11.77 11.27 -15.59
C THR A 68 -12.24 10.89 -17.00
N PRO A 69 -11.94 9.69 -17.52
CA PRO A 69 -12.46 9.30 -18.81
C PRO A 69 -13.98 9.11 -18.70
N GLU A 70 -14.75 9.85 -19.50
CA GLU A 70 -16.19 9.61 -19.64
C GLU A 70 -16.44 8.28 -20.37
N PRO A 71 -17.36 7.43 -19.89
CA PRO A 71 -17.75 6.23 -20.63
C PRO A 71 -18.35 6.60 -21.98
N LYS A 72 -17.91 5.90 -23.04
CA LYS A 72 -18.62 5.90 -24.33
C LYS A 72 -19.95 5.15 -24.24
N ASP A 73 -20.03 4.14 -23.37
CA ASP A 73 -21.16 3.21 -23.27
C ASP A 73 -21.73 3.19 -21.85
N GLY A 74 -22.64 4.13 -21.55
CA GLY A 74 -23.59 4.06 -20.43
C GLY A 74 -23.04 3.78 -19.02
N TRP A 75 -23.97 3.51 -18.10
CA TRP A 75 -23.67 3.23 -16.70
C TRP A 75 -23.24 1.77 -16.54
N PRO A 76 -22.09 1.47 -15.92
CA PRO A 76 -21.75 0.09 -15.60
C PRO A 76 -22.81 -0.48 -14.65
N GLN A 77 -23.50 -1.53 -15.08
CA GLN A 77 -24.45 -2.25 -14.24
C GLN A 77 -23.67 -2.93 -13.11
N GLN A 78 -24.02 -2.61 -11.87
CA GLN A 78 -23.44 -3.20 -10.67
C GLN A 78 -24.52 -3.42 -9.60
N PRO A 79 -24.39 -4.45 -8.74
CA PRO A 79 -25.37 -4.72 -7.69
C PRO A 79 -25.55 -3.52 -6.74
N HIS A 80 -26.76 -3.31 -6.22
CA HIS A 80 -27.05 -2.21 -5.29
C HIS A 80 -26.13 -2.18 -4.06
N ALA A 81 -25.77 -3.34 -3.51
CA ALA A 81 -24.84 -3.42 -2.39
C ALA A 81 -23.45 -2.87 -2.73
N ALA A 82 -22.96 -3.11 -3.96
CA ALA A 82 -21.69 -2.58 -4.43
C ALA A 82 -21.77 -1.05 -4.62
N GLN A 83 -22.87 -0.55 -5.18
CA GLN A 83 -23.12 0.89 -5.30
C GLN A 83 -23.13 1.58 -3.93
N LEU A 84 -23.83 1.00 -2.96
CA LEU A 84 -23.90 1.55 -1.60
C LEU A 84 -22.52 1.56 -0.93
N ALA A 85 -21.76 0.46 -1.02
CA ALA A 85 -20.41 0.38 -0.47
C ALA A 85 -19.47 1.41 -1.09
N GLU A 86 -19.59 1.64 -2.40
CA GLU A 86 -18.82 2.67 -3.12
C GLU A 86 -19.18 4.08 -2.63
N LEU A 87 -20.48 4.39 -2.52
CA LEU A 87 -20.96 5.69 -2.02
C LEU A 87 -20.51 5.93 -0.57
N MET A 88 -20.57 4.91 0.29
CA MET A 88 -20.07 5.00 1.66
C MET A 88 -18.56 5.25 1.69
N THR A 89 -17.79 4.61 0.81
CA THR A 89 -16.35 4.82 0.69
C THR A 89 -16.04 6.24 0.23
N ALA A 90 -16.76 6.74 -0.79
CA ALA A 90 -16.61 8.09 -1.31
C ALA A 90 -16.96 9.16 -0.25
N ALA A 91 -18.04 8.96 0.52
CA ALA A 91 -18.43 9.84 1.61
C ALA A 91 -17.33 9.92 2.68
N ARG A 92 -16.82 8.77 3.14
CA ARG A 92 -15.73 8.73 4.13
C ARG A 92 -14.44 9.36 3.61
N ALA A 93 -14.12 9.17 2.34
CA ALA A 93 -12.97 9.84 1.69
C ALA A 93 -13.15 11.37 1.67
N ARG A 94 -14.35 11.85 1.36
CA ARG A 94 -14.69 13.28 1.36
C ARG A 94 -14.58 13.88 2.76
N ASP A 95 -15.09 13.19 3.77
CA ASP A 95 -14.98 13.62 5.17
C ASP A 95 -13.53 13.67 5.65
N ALA A 96 -12.72 12.67 5.29
CA ALA A 96 -11.29 12.64 5.61
C ALA A 96 -10.52 13.80 4.95
N LEU A 97 -10.83 14.13 3.69
CA LEU A 97 -10.26 15.29 2.99
C LEU A 97 -10.65 16.61 3.68
N HIS A 98 -11.92 16.76 4.05
CA HIS A 98 -12.39 17.95 4.78
C HIS A 98 -11.73 18.10 6.15
N GLN A 99 -11.55 16.98 6.88
CA GLN A 99 -10.85 16.99 8.16
C GLN A 99 -9.38 17.40 7.98
N LEU A 100 -8.67 16.76 7.05
CA LEU A 100 -7.27 17.07 6.79
C LEU A 100 -7.08 18.53 6.39
N ALA A 101 -7.91 19.05 5.49
CA ALA A 101 -7.84 20.44 5.04
C ALA A 101 -8.07 21.47 6.17
N LYS A 102 -8.77 21.08 7.24
CA LYS A 102 -8.98 21.94 8.42
C LYS A 102 -7.84 21.88 9.42
N THR A 103 -7.15 20.74 9.53
CA THR A 103 -6.21 20.48 10.63
C THR A 103 -4.76 20.32 10.20
N TYR A 104 -4.46 20.28 8.90
CA TYR A 104 -3.12 20.05 8.38
C TYR A 104 -2.76 21.05 7.28
N THR A 105 -1.62 21.72 7.45
CA THR A 105 -1.07 22.72 6.52
C THR A 105 0.31 22.34 5.97
N GLY A 106 0.83 21.17 6.36
CA GLY A 106 2.14 20.69 5.92
C GLY A 106 2.13 20.09 4.51
N PRO A 107 3.29 19.59 4.05
CA PRO A 107 3.41 18.99 2.72
C PRO A 107 2.71 17.61 2.65
N PHE A 108 2.10 17.28 1.50
CA PHE A 108 1.42 15.99 1.30
C PHE A 108 2.36 14.81 0.98
N HIS A 109 3.64 15.10 0.78
CA HIS A 109 4.71 14.13 0.60
C HIS A 109 6.04 14.76 1.03
N LEU A 110 7.03 13.96 1.39
CA LEU A 110 8.40 14.40 1.62
C LEU A 110 9.14 14.60 0.30
N ASP A 111 10.28 15.28 0.34
CA ASP A 111 11.12 15.47 -0.84
C ASP A 111 11.52 14.13 -1.45
N ARG A 112 11.19 13.96 -2.73
CA ARG A 112 11.44 12.72 -3.46
C ARG A 112 12.70 12.83 -4.30
N ILE A 113 13.46 11.74 -4.40
CA ILE A 113 14.60 11.71 -5.31
C ILE A 113 14.17 11.22 -6.71
N MET A 114 14.28 12.13 -7.66
CA MET A 114 14.17 11.99 -9.12
C MET A 114 14.83 10.75 -9.72
N THR A 115 14.08 9.78 -10.28
CA THR A 115 14.66 8.97 -11.37
C THR A 115 15.07 9.91 -12.51
N ARG A 116 16.37 10.14 -12.72
CA ARG A 116 16.83 10.84 -13.93
C ARG A 116 16.50 9.93 -15.11
N GLN A 117 15.69 10.40 -16.07
CA GLN A 117 15.66 9.78 -17.39
C GLN A 117 17.10 9.84 -17.92
N SER A 118 17.82 8.72 -17.89
CA SER A 118 19.21 8.72 -18.37
C SER A 118 19.19 8.81 -19.90
N PRO A 119 19.99 9.70 -20.51
CA PRO A 119 20.51 9.46 -21.85
C PRO A 119 21.27 8.13 -21.84
N ARG A 120 21.27 7.43 -22.98
CA ARG A 120 21.87 6.10 -23.22
C ARG A 120 23.03 5.74 -22.27
N LEU A 121 22.86 4.59 -21.60
CA LEU A 121 23.65 4.06 -20.48
C LEU A 121 25.16 3.96 -20.73
N ASP A 122 25.95 4.23 -19.68
CA ASP A 122 27.41 4.09 -19.65
C ASP A 122 27.85 2.64 -19.37
N ALA A 123 29.06 2.25 -19.82
CA ALA A 123 29.57 0.88 -19.78
C ALA A 123 29.57 0.19 -18.39
N HIS A 124 29.61 0.95 -17.29
CA HIS A 124 29.48 0.41 -15.93
C HIS A 124 28.05 -0.06 -15.59
N GLN A 125 27.01 0.54 -16.17
CA GLN A 125 25.62 0.13 -16.01
C GLN A 125 25.29 -1.11 -16.85
N ALA A 126 26.00 -1.33 -17.96
CA ALA A 126 25.90 -2.56 -18.75
C ALA A 126 26.44 -3.79 -17.99
N LEU A 127 27.48 -3.64 -17.16
CA LEU A 127 27.99 -4.72 -16.29
C LEU A 127 27.05 -5.04 -15.11
N ALA A 128 26.32 -4.05 -14.58
CA ALA A 128 25.28 -4.25 -13.56
C ALA A 128 24.06 -5.04 -14.09
N GLN A 129 23.90 -5.16 -15.42
CA GLN A 129 22.90 -6.04 -16.02
C GLN A 129 23.33 -7.52 -16.05
N VAL A 130 24.62 -7.83 -15.85
CA VAL A 130 25.12 -9.22 -15.85
C VAL A 130 24.89 -9.90 -14.49
N TYR A 131 24.95 -9.14 -13.39
CA TYR A 131 24.47 -9.57 -12.07
C TYR A 131 23.76 -8.41 -11.38
N PRO A 132 22.42 -8.46 -11.19
CA PRO A 132 21.72 -7.39 -10.53
C PRO A 132 22.19 -7.29 -9.07
N ARG A 133 22.82 -6.18 -8.71
CA ARG A 133 23.10 -5.87 -7.30
C ARG A 133 21.76 -5.72 -6.57
N LEU A 134 21.55 -6.51 -5.54
CA LEU A 134 20.35 -6.49 -4.71
C LEU A 134 20.66 -5.91 -3.33
N PHE A 135 19.71 -5.16 -2.77
CA PHE A 135 19.75 -4.73 -1.38
C PHE A 135 18.73 -5.53 -0.57
N ILE A 136 19.22 -6.38 0.32
CA ILE A 136 18.38 -7.22 1.18
C ILE A 136 18.37 -6.61 2.59
N PRO A 137 17.21 -6.17 3.10
CA PRO A 137 17.10 -5.64 4.47
C PRO A 137 17.57 -6.62 5.53
N ALA A 138 18.05 -6.07 6.64
CA ALA A 138 18.46 -6.87 7.79
C ALA A 138 17.33 -7.79 8.25
N LYS A 139 17.65 -9.07 8.44
CA LYS A 139 16.73 -10.13 8.90
C LYS A 139 15.51 -10.36 7.99
N ALA A 140 15.44 -9.76 6.80
CA ALA A 140 14.40 -10.11 5.84
C ALA A 140 14.63 -11.53 5.33
N LYS A 141 13.54 -12.28 5.17
CA LYS A 141 13.54 -13.61 4.56
C LYS A 141 12.64 -13.56 3.34
N TYR A 142 13.03 -14.23 2.26
CA TYR A 142 12.19 -14.27 1.07
C TYR A 142 12.16 -15.65 0.43
N ILE A 143 11.01 -15.96 -0.18
CA ILE A 143 10.83 -17.14 -1.01
C ILE A 143 10.44 -16.66 -2.40
N GLN A 144 11.33 -16.89 -3.36
CA GLN A 144 11.12 -16.51 -4.75
C GLN A 144 10.55 -17.68 -5.54
N GLY A 145 9.43 -17.45 -6.21
CA GLY A 145 8.76 -18.45 -7.05
C GLY A 145 7.24 -18.27 -7.04
N SER A 146 6.51 -19.10 -7.79
CA SER A 146 5.05 -19.07 -7.70
C SER A 146 4.58 -19.63 -6.35
N VAL A 147 3.40 -19.18 -5.91
CA VAL A 147 2.77 -19.65 -4.66
C VAL A 147 2.53 -21.17 -4.71
N GLN A 148 2.28 -21.72 -5.89
CA GLN A 148 2.02 -23.14 -6.08
C GLN A 148 3.30 -23.98 -5.95
N GLU A 149 4.37 -23.59 -6.63
CA GLU A 149 5.64 -24.35 -6.66
C GLU A 149 6.37 -24.30 -5.31
N THR A 150 6.34 -23.15 -4.64
CA THR A 150 7.16 -22.91 -3.45
C THR A 150 6.40 -23.04 -2.12
N ARG A 151 5.15 -23.53 -2.18
CA ARG A 151 4.31 -23.76 -1.00
C ARG A 151 4.96 -24.66 0.05
N GLY A 152 5.63 -25.73 -0.39
CA GLY A 152 6.31 -26.68 0.51
C GLY A 152 7.43 -26.00 1.30
N VAL A 153 8.30 -25.26 0.59
CA VAL A 153 9.42 -24.50 1.19
C VAL A 153 8.92 -23.55 2.28
N LEU A 154 7.81 -22.83 2.01
CA LEU A 154 7.22 -21.94 3.00
C LEU A 154 6.72 -22.70 4.23
N LEU A 155 6.02 -23.83 4.04
CA LEU A 155 5.49 -24.62 5.15
C LEU A 155 6.58 -25.27 6.01
N ASP A 156 7.70 -25.66 5.41
CA ASP A 156 8.79 -26.33 6.11
C ASP A 156 9.63 -25.36 6.95
N THR A 157 9.66 -24.07 6.59
CA THR A 157 10.63 -23.10 7.15
C THR A 157 9.99 -21.90 7.84
N ALA A 158 8.76 -21.54 7.52
CA ALA A 158 8.14 -20.32 8.02
C ALA A 158 7.55 -20.49 9.43
N PRO A 159 7.70 -19.49 10.31
CA PRO A 159 6.98 -19.44 11.57
C PRO A 159 5.51 -19.12 11.35
N ARG A 160 4.74 -19.04 12.45
CA ARG A 160 3.43 -18.39 12.43
C ARG A 160 3.59 -16.88 12.51
N PHE A 161 2.70 -16.15 11.82
CA PHE A 161 2.75 -14.69 11.69
C PHE A 161 1.60 -14.02 12.43
N LYS A 162 1.88 -12.87 13.05
CA LYS A 162 0.86 -11.98 13.62
C LYS A 162 0.11 -11.19 12.55
N LEU A 163 0.75 -10.97 11.40
CA LEU A 163 0.17 -10.29 10.26
C LEU A 163 0.58 -10.99 8.95
N ILE A 164 -0.42 -11.31 8.12
CA ILE A 164 -0.20 -11.74 6.73
C ILE A 164 -0.81 -10.67 5.83
N VAL A 165 0.01 -9.99 5.03
CA VAL A 165 -0.42 -9.05 4.00
C VAL A 165 -0.43 -9.75 2.65
N ILE A 166 -1.49 -9.60 1.87
CA ILE A 166 -1.64 -10.23 0.56
C ILE A 166 -2.00 -9.14 -0.46
N ASP A 167 -1.21 -8.97 -1.51
CA ASP A 167 -1.54 -8.11 -2.67
C ASP A 167 -1.72 -8.96 -3.94
N PRO A 168 -2.88 -9.64 -4.10
CA PRO A 168 -3.07 -10.58 -5.20
C PRO A 168 -2.93 -9.92 -6.57
N PRO A 169 -2.42 -10.64 -7.59
CA PRO A 169 -2.39 -10.15 -8.97
C PRO A 169 -3.78 -10.24 -9.61
N TRP A 170 -4.73 -9.43 -9.12
CA TRP A 170 -6.13 -9.43 -9.56
C TRP A 170 -6.25 -9.34 -11.09
N PRO A 171 -7.10 -10.15 -11.74
CA PRO A 171 -7.29 -10.12 -13.18
C PRO A 171 -7.67 -8.71 -13.66
N ASN A 172 -6.92 -8.16 -14.61
CA ASN A 172 -7.18 -6.84 -15.18
C ASN A 172 -7.15 -6.91 -16.71
N ARG A 173 -8.18 -6.32 -17.36
CA ARG A 173 -8.30 -6.23 -18.82
C ARG A 173 -7.06 -5.62 -19.50
N SER A 174 -6.35 -4.71 -18.81
CA SER A 174 -5.13 -4.07 -19.32
C SER A 174 -3.87 -4.93 -19.16
N ALA A 175 -3.77 -5.75 -18.11
CA ALA A 175 -2.67 -6.69 -17.89
C ALA A 175 -2.71 -7.84 -18.92
N ARG A 176 -3.92 -8.24 -19.34
CA ARG A 176 -4.16 -9.28 -20.36
C ARG A 176 -3.51 -9.00 -21.74
N ARG A 177 -3.14 -7.74 -22.03
CA ARG A 177 -2.52 -7.35 -23.31
C ARG A 177 -0.98 -7.44 -23.32
N ARG A 178 -0.33 -7.63 -22.16
CA ARG A 178 1.12 -7.84 -22.09
C ARG A 178 1.41 -9.34 -22.02
N ARG A 179 2.01 -9.90 -23.08
CA ARG A 179 2.46 -11.30 -23.16
C ARG A 179 3.79 -11.49 -22.41
N ASP A 180 3.85 -11.14 -21.13
CA ASP A 180 5.03 -11.42 -20.31
C ASP A 180 4.84 -12.74 -19.56
N LYS A 181 5.93 -13.49 -19.41
CA LYS A 181 6.07 -14.91 -18.99
C LYS A 181 5.52 -15.29 -17.60
N TYR A 182 4.69 -14.46 -16.98
CA TYR A 182 4.12 -14.73 -15.65
C TYR A 182 2.75 -15.40 -15.81
N ALA A 183 2.44 -16.33 -14.91
CA ALA A 183 1.10 -16.92 -14.80
C ALA A 183 0.10 -15.82 -14.39
N THR A 184 -0.43 -15.09 -15.37
CA THR A 184 -1.54 -14.18 -15.16
C THR A 184 -2.80 -15.00 -14.99
N VAL A 185 -3.42 -14.93 -13.83
CA VAL A 185 -4.78 -15.46 -13.67
C VAL A 185 -5.72 -14.78 -14.67
N HIS A 186 -6.51 -15.58 -15.36
CA HIS A 186 -7.35 -15.12 -16.45
C HIS A 186 -8.69 -14.57 -15.95
N ASP A 187 -9.20 -15.11 -14.84
CA ASP A 187 -10.47 -14.73 -14.24
C ASP A 187 -10.47 -14.87 -12.70
N LEU A 188 -11.62 -14.61 -12.09
CA LEU A 188 -11.78 -14.65 -10.64
C LEU A 188 -11.86 -16.07 -10.06
N THR A 189 -12.18 -17.07 -10.88
CA THR A 189 -12.19 -18.48 -10.46
C THR A 189 -10.76 -18.95 -10.27
N GLU A 190 -9.90 -18.74 -11.26
CA GLU A 190 -8.46 -19.05 -11.14
C GLU A 190 -7.80 -18.26 -10.01
N MET A 191 -8.18 -16.99 -9.82
CA MET A 191 -7.70 -16.19 -8.71
C MET A 191 -8.12 -16.76 -7.36
N ARG A 192 -9.37 -17.21 -7.21
CA ARG A 192 -9.82 -17.89 -6.00
C ARG A 192 -9.00 -19.15 -5.73
N ASP A 193 -8.81 -20.00 -6.74
CA ASP A 193 -8.02 -21.22 -6.60
C ASP A 193 -6.58 -20.93 -6.19
N LEU A 194 -5.97 -19.90 -6.78
CA LEU A 194 -4.63 -19.41 -6.42
C LEU A 194 -4.58 -18.96 -4.96
N LEU A 195 -5.54 -18.15 -4.51
CA LEU A 195 -5.61 -17.70 -3.11
C LEU A 195 -5.73 -18.88 -2.16
N LEU A 196 -6.58 -19.86 -2.46
CA LEU A 196 -6.78 -21.04 -1.62
C LEU A 196 -5.52 -21.93 -1.49
N LYS A 197 -4.51 -21.77 -2.35
CA LYS A 197 -3.20 -22.44 -2.18
C LYS A 197 -2.37 -21.84 -1.06
N ILE A 198 -2.59 -20.59 -0.68
CA ILE A 198 -1.90 -19.93 0.44
C ILE A 198 -2.34 -20.62 1.74
N PRO A 199 -1.42 -21.24 2.50
CA PRO A 199 -1.78 -22.01 3.69
C PRO A 199 -2.00 -21.11 4.93
N VAL A 200 -2.91 -20.14 4.82
CA VAL A 200 -3.20 -19.14 5.86
C VAL A 200 -3.53 -19.80 7.20
N ASN A 201 -4.30 -20.90 7.21
CA ASN A 201 -4.68 -21.59 8.46
C ASN A 201 -3.48 -22.11 9.24
N THR A 202 -2.42 -22.53 8.54
CA THR A 202 -1.18 -23.01 9.14
C THR A 202 -0.28 -21.87 9.56
N LEU A 203 -0.19 -20.82 8.73
CA LEU A 203 0.76 -19.73 8.90
C LEU A 203 0.27 -18.61 9.82
N LEU A 204 -1.03 -18.44 10.01
CA LEU A 204 -1.55 -17.37 10.84
C LEU A 204 -1.48 -17.76 12.33
N ALA A 205 -1.00 -16.85 13.17
CA ALA A 205 -1.11 -16.96 14.62
C ALA A 205 -2.59 -17.05 15.05
N ALA A 206 -2.83 -17.43 16.30
CA ALA A 206 -4.18 -17.60 16.84
C ALA A 206 -4.95 -16.26 16.85
N ASP A 207 -4.29 -15.21 17.33
CA ASP A 207 -4.72 -13.81 17.39
C ASP A 207 -4.20 -12.96 16.20
N GLY A 208 -3.79 -13.61 15.11
CA GLY A 208 -3.22 -12.93 13.94
C GLY A 208 -4.27 -12.27 13.03
N LEU A 209 -3.81 -11.31 12.23
CA LEU A 209 -4.60 -10.62 11.22
C LEU A 209 -4.15 -10.98 9.80
N VAL A 210 -5.11 -11.01 8.88
CA VAL A 210 -4.87 -11.12 7.43
C VAL A 210 -5.38 -9.86 6.77
N ALA A 211 -4.51 -9.16 6.04
CA ALA A 211 -4.84 -7.95 5.31
C ALA A 211 -4.71 -8.19 3.80
N VAL A 212 -5.81 -8.08 3.06
CA VAL A 212 -5.86 -8.36 1.62
C VAL A 212 -6.17 -7.07 0.86
N TRP A 213 -5.25 -6.64 0.00
CA TRP A 213 -5.50 -5.55 -0.93
C TRP A 213 -6.51 -6.01 -2.00
N ILE A 214 -7.52 -5.18 -2.26
CA ILE A 214 -8.53 -5.44 -3.29
C ILE A 214 -8.66 -4.26 -4.24
N THR A 215 -9.09 -4.56 -5.47
CA THR A 215 -9.48 -3.52 -6.45
C THR A 215 -10.95 -3.14 -6.29
N ASN A 216 -11.39 -2.08 -6.97
CA ASN A 216 -12.79 -1.65 -6.97
C ASN A 216 -13.72 -2.48 -7.87
N LYS A 217 -13.28 -3.66 -8.34
CA LYS A 217 -14.17 -4.58 -9.07
C LYS A 217 -15.17 -5.21 -8.08
N HIS A 218 -16.47 -5.01 -8.33
CA HIS A 218 -17.55 -5.37 -7.39
C HIS A 218 -17.65 -6.86 -7.05
N ASP A 219 -17.13 -7.75 -7.91
CA ASP A 219 -17.11 -9.20 -7.66
C ASP A 219 -16.04 -9.64 -6.64
N ILE A 220 -15.01 -8.81 -6.39
CA ILE A 220 -13.90 -9.20 -5.49
C ILE A 220 -14.35 -9.25 -4.03
N PRO A 221 -15.12 -8.27 -3.50
CA PRO A 221 -15.66 -8.36 -2.16
C PRO A 221 -16.43 -9.67 -1.91
N SER A 222 -17.36 -10.05 -2.79
CA SER A 222 -18.13 -11.29 -2.64
C SER A 222 -17.25 -12.53 -2.70
N LEU A 223 -16.26 -12.57 -3.61
CA LEU A 223 -15.30 -13.67 -3.70
C LEU A 223 -14.57 -13.95 -2.37
N LEU A 224 -14.28 -12.89 -1.61
CA LEU A 224 -13.58 -12.99 -0.34
C LEU A 224 -14.53 -13.29 0.83
N THR A 225 -15.68 -12.60 0.89
CA THR A 225 -16.49 -12.51 2.11
C THR A 225 -17.78 -13.34 2.11
N SER A 226 -18.15 -14.01 1.01
CA SER A 226 -19.32 -14.89 1.01
C SER A 226 -19.15 -16.07 1.99
N ASP A 227 -20.24 -16.76 2.30
CA ASP A 227 -20.23 -17.92 3.21
C ASP A 227 -19.37 -19.07 2.70
N ASP A 228 -19.23 -19.18 1.38
CA ASP A 228 -18.31 -20.07 0.69
C ASP A 228 -17.05 -19.34 0.20
N GLY A 229 -16.80 -18.11 0.63
CA GLY A 229 -15.72 -17.23 0.17
C GLY A 229 -14.32 -17.67 0.60
N VAL A 230 -13.30 -16.96 0.12
CA VAL A 230 -11.90 -17.23 0.51
C VAL A 230 -11.69 -17.11 2.02
N PHE A 231 -12.30 -16.11 2.67
CA PHE A 231 -12.19 -15.97 4.13
C PHE A 231 -12.87 -17.12 4.86
N ALA A 232 -14.02 -17.60 4.40
CA ALA A 232 -14.68 -18.76 5.00
C ALA A 232 -13.82 -20.03 4.90
N ALA A 233 -13.19 -20.28 3.74
CA ALA A 233 -12.26 -21.40 3.56
C ALA A 233 -11.02 -21.31 4.45
N TRP A 234 -10.56 -20.09 4.78
CA TRP A 234 -9.50 -19.85 5.75
C TRP A 234 -9.99 -19.80 7.22
N GLY A 235 -11.28 -20.05 7.49
CA GLY A 235 -11.84 -19.94 8.85
C GLY A 235 -11.75 -18.53 9.44
N LEU A 236 -11.74 -17.52 8.57
CA LEU A 236 -11.68 -16.11 8.92
C LEU A 236 -13.05 -15.45 8.76
N GLU A 237 -13.15 -14.27 9.35
CA GLU A 237 -14.20 -13.29 9.07
C GLU A 237 -13.58 -11.91 8.84
N LEU A 238 -14.19 -11.16 7.93
CA LEU A 238 -13.86 -9.75 7.73
C LEU A 238 -14.26 -8.97 8.98
N VAL A 239 -13.32 -8.19 9.54
CA VAL A 239 -13.60 -7.36 10.70
C VAL A 239 -13.58 -5.88 10.40
N ILE A 240 -12.71 -5.45 9.48
CA ILE A 240 -12.60 -4.04 9.16
C ILE A 240 -12.03 -3.79 7.77
N GLU A 241 -12.19 -2.56 7.32
CA GLU A 241 -11.64 -2.10 6.05
C GLU A 241 -10.85 -0.82 6.24
N TRP A 242 -9.67 -0.77 5.60
CA TRP A 242 -8.93 0.46 5.37
C TRP A 242 -9.01 0.86 3.90
N THR A 243 -8.95 2.17 3.63
CA THR A 243 -8.99 2.73 2.28
C THR A 243 -7.72 3.54 2.04
N TRP A 244 -6.95 3.19 1.01
CA TRP A 244 -5.85 4.03 0.53
C TRP A 244 -6.39 5.01 -0.53
N LEU A 245 -6.60 6.26 -0.14
CA LEU A 245 -6.99 7.35 -1.03
C LEU A 245 -5.72 7.99 -1.66
N LYS A 246 -5.67 7.98 -2.98
CA LYS A 246 -4.56 8.55 -3.76
C LYS A 246 -4.84 10.00 -4.06
N ILE A 247 -3.90 10.85 -3.67
CA ILE A 247 -3.97 12.30 -3.81
C ILE A 247 -2.81 12.86 -4.65
N THR A 248 -2.97 14.08 -5.15
CA THR A 248 -1.93 14.88 -5.77
C THR A 248 -0.95 15.41 -4.72
N SER A 249 0.19 15.94 -5.17
CA SER A 249 1.12 16.69 -4.30
C SER A 249 0.49 17.90 -3.61
N THR A 250 -0.67 18.34 -4.07
CA THR A 250 -1.45 19.46 -3.52
C THR A 250 -2.66 19.01 -2.69
N GLY A 251 -2.79 17.71 -2.40
CA GLY A 251 -3.84 17.19 -1.53
C GLY A 251 -5.20 16.90 -2.18
N HIS A 252 -5.33 17.05 -3.51
CA HIS A 252 -6.59 16.73 -4.20
C HIS A 252 -6.64 15.26 -4.59
N PRO A 253 -7.81 14.59 -4.55
CA PRO A 253 -7.92 13.24 -5.08
C PRO A 253 -7.51 13.16 -6.56
N LEU A 254 -6.80 12.10 -6.94
CA LEU A 254 -6.25 11.96 -8.31
C LEU A 254 -7.29 11.81 -9.40
N LEU A 255 -8.48 11.38 -9.03
CA LEU A 255 -9.65 11.23 -9.88
C LEU A 255 -10.83 11.72 -9.07
N ASP A 256 -11.91 12.09 -9.74
CA ASP A 256 -13.14 12.42 -9.06
C ASP A 256 -13.60 11.24 -8.16
N LEU A 257 -13.98 11.53 -6.92
CA LEU A 257 -14.52 10.52 -5.99
C LEU A 257 -15.81 9.91 -6.56
N ASP A 258 -16.56 10.70 -7.30
CA ASP A 258 -17.83 10.32 -7.92
C ASP A 258 -17.62 9.70 -9.32
N SER A 259 -16.36 9.49 -9.76
CA SER A 259 -16.05 8.84 -11.05
C SER A 259 -16.66 7.44 -11.16
N LEU A 260 -17.44 7.19 -12.20
CA LEU A 260 -18.14 5.90 -12.39
C LEU A 260 -17.22 4.72 -12.76
N TRP A 261 -16.00 4.97 -13.21
CA TRP A 261 -15.13 3.94 -13.79
C TRP A 261 -13.86 3.69 -12.99
N ARG A 262 -13.15 4.76 -12.64
CA ARG A 262 -11.87 4.65 -11.93
C ARG A 262 -11.98 5.44 -10.66
N LYS A 263 -11.78 4.75 -9.54
CA LYS A 263 -11.73 5.42 -8.25
C LYS A 263 -10.29 5.80 -7.89
N PRO A 264 -10.10 6.94 -7.20
CA PRO A 264 -8.79 7.34 -6.70
C PRO A 264 -8.36 6.53 -5.47
N TRP A 265 -9.02 5.43 -5.10
CA TRP A 265 -8.66 4.63 -3.94
C TRP A 265 -8.49 3.14 -4.24
N GLU A 266 -7.77 2.47 -3.36
CA GLU A 266 -7.75 1.01 -3.22
C GLU A 266 -8.19 0.64 -1.79
N ARG A 267 -8.79 -0.55 -1.62
CA ARG A 267 -9.31 -1.00 -0.32
C ARG A 267 -8.44 -2.13 0.22
N LEU A 268 -8.36 -2.23 1.54
CA LEU A 268 -7.64 -3.26 2.27
C LEU A 268 -8.62 -3.93 3.24
N PHE A 269 -8.96 -5.18 2.97
CA PHE A 269 -9.80 -5.99 3.84
C PHE A 269 -8.97 -6.62 4.93
N ILE A 270 -9.34 -6.40 6.19
CA ILE A 270 -8.65 -6.97 7.34
C ILE A 270 -9.57 -7.97 8.00
N ALA A 271 -9.10 -9.21 8.06
CA ALA A 271 -9.81 -10.36 8.59
C ALA A 271 -9.03 -10.98 9.75
N LYS A 272 -9.75 -11.67 10.63
CA LYS A 272 -9.19 -12.49 11.71
C LYS A 272 -9.90 -13.84 11.77
N ARG A 273 -9.38 -14.75 12.59
CA ARG A 273 -10.07 -16.02 12.89
C ARG A 273 -11.41 -15.75 13.57
N ARG A 274 -12.45 -16.50 13.18
CA ARG A 274 -13.83 -16.34 13.72
C ARG A 274 -13.89 -16.47 15.25
N SER A 275 -13.11 -17.40 15.82
CA SER A 275 -13.12 -17.71 17.25
C SER A 275 -12.34 -16.74 18.15
N PHE A 276 -11.70 -15.71 17.60
CA PHE A 276 -10.87 -14.76 18.36
C PHE A 276 -11.56 -13.41 18.47
N SER A 277 -11.27 -12.62 19.50
CA SER A 277 -11.83 -11.26 19.59
C SER A 277 -11.16 -10.31 18.61
N THR A 278 -11.91 -9.35 18.09
CA THR A 278 -11.34 -8.25 17.31
C THR A 278 -10.53 -7.35 18.25
N PRO A 279 -9.26 -7.02 17.94
CA PRO A 279 -8.48 -6.09 18.76
C PRO A 279 -9.20 -4.73 18.89
N SER A 280 -9.32 -4.21 20.10
CA SER A 280 -10.11 -2.99 20.38
C SER A 280 -9.57 -1.74 19.67
N LEU A 281 -8.26 -1.69 19.47
CA LEU A 281 -7.54 -0.61 18.77
C LEU A 281 -7.61 -0.72 17.23
N LEU A 282 -8.10 -1.84 16.70
CA LEU A 282 -8.28 -1.99 15.26
C LEU A 282 -9.50 -1.17 14.80
N LYS A 283 -9.24 -0.01 14.20
CA LYS A 283 -10.25 0.91 13.66
C LYS A 283 -10.14 1.03 12.14
N SER A 284 -11.21 1.49 11.51
CA SER A 284 -11.20 1.73 10.06
C SER A 284 -10.39 2.99 9.78
N LYS A 285 -9.61 2.99 8.70
CA LYS A 285 -8.71 4.09 8.35
C LYS A 285 -8.93 4.56 6.91
N ILE A 286 -8.87 5.88 6.70
CA ILE A 286 -8.57 6.47 5.40
C ILE A 286 -7.10 6.87 5.42
N ILE A 287 -6.28 6.19 4.62
CA ILE A 287 -4.87 6.48 4.39
C ILE A 287 -4.79 7.32 3.13
N MET A 288 -4.49 8.61 3.27
CA MET A 288 -4.21 9.51 2.15
C MET A 288 -2.73 9.45 1.83
N ALA A 289 -2.38 9.28 0.57
CA ALA A 289 -0.98 9.34 0.16
C ALA A 289 -0.82 9.71 -1.32
N VAL A 290 0.25 10.45 -1.62
CA VAL A 290 0.67 10.68 -3.01
C VAL A 290 1.33 9.39 -3.53
N PRO A 291 0.83 8.77 -4.61
CA PRO A 291 1.40 7.50 -5.08
C PRO A 291 2.80 7.69 -5.65
N ASP A 292 3.54 6.58 -5.71
CA ASP A 292 4.87 6.50 -6.32
C ASP A 292 4.83 5.65 -7.61
N GLU A 293 5.78 4.73 -7.80
CA GLU A 293 5.82 3.84 -8.96
C GLU A 293 4.55 2.96 -9.06
N HIS A 294 4.14 2.66 -10.28
CA HIS A 294 2.94 1.86 -10.53
C HIS A 294 3.01 0.52 -9.77
N SER A 295 1.90 0.16 -9.09
CA SER A 295 1.79 -1.03 -8.24
C SER A 295 2.72 -1.07 -7.01
N ARG A 296 3.38 0.02 -6.65
CA ARG A 296 4.12 0.13 -5.39
C ARG A 296 3.18 0.68 -4.31
N LYS A 297 2.80 -0.19 -3.38
CA LYS A 297 1.91 0.13 -2.24
C LYS A 297 2.71 0.78 -1.10
N PRO A 298 2.08 1.58 -0.23
CA PRO A 298 2.68 1.96 1.03
C PRO A 298 3.00 0.73 1.89
N ASN A 299 4.07 0.78 2.67
CA ASN A 299 4.33 -0.26 3.66
C ASN A 299 3.35 -0.11 4.83
N LEU A 300 2.72 -1.21 5.24
CA LEU A 300 1.68 -1.19 6.27
C LEU A 300 2.20 -1.47 7.68
N ARG A 301 3.49 -1.80 7.88
CA ARG A 301 4.01 -2.20 9.20
C ARG A 301 3.69 -1.18 10.28
N ALA A 302 4.04 0.09 10.05
CA ALA A 302 3.79 1.16 11.00
C ALA A 302 2.30 1.37 11.31
N MET A 303 1.42 1.10 10.34
CA MET A 303 -0.02 1.27 10.49
C MET A 303 -0.66 0.26 11.46
N PHE A 304 0.02 -0.86 11.72
CA PHE A 304 -0.43 -1.88 12.66
C PHE A 304 0.25 -1.81 14.02
N HIS A 305 1.16 -0.86 14.27
CA HIS A 305 1.90 -0.77 15.54
C HIS A 305 0.98 -0.65 16.76
N ASP A 306 -0.09 0.14 16.67
CA ASP A 306 -1.06 0.31 17.77
C ASP A 306 -1.76 -1.01 18.12
N VAL A 307 -1.86 -1.94 17.17
CA VAL A 307 -2.62 -3.19 17.31
C VAL A 307 -1.72 -4.38 17.62
N LEU A 308 -0.53 -4.44 17.01
CA LEU A 308 0.36 -5.61 17.06
C LEU A 308 1.69 -5.32 17.77
N GLY A 309 1.94 -4.08 18.21
CA GLY A 309 3.23 -3.62 18.71
C GLY A 309 4.24 -3.35 17.59
N THR A 310 5.47 -2.97 17.96
CA THR A 310 6.57 -2.70 17.01
C THR A 310 7.39 -3.95 16.68
N GLU A 311 7.40 -4.91 17.61
CA GLU A 311 8.20 -6.14 17.57
C GLU A 311 7.35 -7.34 17.15
N TYR A 312 7.00 -7.40 15.86
CA TYR A 312 6.36 -8.59 15.30
C TYR A 312 6.90 -8.93 13.91
N GLN A 313 6.80 -10.23 13.58
CA GLN A 313 7.11 -10.74 12.25
C GLN A 313 5.83 -10.84 11.41
N GLY A 314 5.87 -10.25 10.22
CA GLY A 314 4.82 -10.39 9.21
C GLY A 314 5.26 -11.23 8.01
N LEU A 315 4.27 -11.64 7.23
CA LEU A 315 4.45 -12.25 5.91
C LEU A 315 3.75 -11.38 4.86
N GLU A 316 4.46 -11.00 3.81
CA GLU A 316 3.87 -10.40 2.60
C GLU A 316 3.81 -11.43 1.47
N VAL A 317 2.61 -11.70 0.94
CA VAL A 317 2.36 -12.66 -0.14
C VAL A 317 2.04 -11.92 -1.44
N PHE A 318 2.59 -12.43 -2.55
CA PHE A 318 2.73 -11.73 -3.84
C PHE A 318 3.59 -10.47 -3.72
N ALA A 319 4.54 -10.50 -2.78
CA ALA A 319 5.41 -9.38 -2.48
C ALA A 319 6.26 -8.98 -3.70
N ARG A 320 6.58 -7.68 -3.75
CA ARG A 320 7.56 -7.09 -4.68
C ARG A 320 8.66 -6.32 -3.98
N ASN A 321 8.45 -6.01 -2.70
CA ASN A 321 9.40 -5.37 -1.81
C ASN A 321 9.66 -6.29 -0.61
N LEU A 322 10.82 -6.13 0.04
CA LEU A 322 11.09 -6.80 1.31
C LEU A 322 10.87 -5.83 2.47
N THR A 323 10.59 -6.36 3.65
CA THR A 323 10.54 -5.60 4.90
C THR A 323 11.53 -6.22 5.89
N ALA A 324 12.33 -5.40 6.57
CA ALA A 324 13.31 -5.85 7.55
C ALA A 324 12.65 -6.67 8.67
N GLY A 325 13.21 -7.86 8.93
CA GLY A 325 12.68 -8.81 9.91
C GLY A 325 11.40 -9.55 9.50
N TRP A 326 10.84 -9.29 8.32
CA TRP A 326 9.65 -9.96 7.81
C TRP A 326 9.98 -11.02 6.76
N TRP A 327 8.98 -11.86 6.48
CA TRP A 327 8.99 -12.77 5.35
C TRP A 327 8.27 -12.17 4.15
N SER A 328 8.78 -12.43 2.97
CA SER A 328 8.16 -12.04 1.71
C SER A 328 8.11 -13.22 0.75
N TRP A 329 6.99 -13.40 0.06
CA TRP A 329 6.76 -14.57 -0.80
C TRP A 329 6.13 -14.16 -2.13
N GLY A 330 6.74 -14.55 -3.25
CA GLY A 330 6.16 -14.31 -4.57
C GLY A 330 7.16 -14.41 -5.71
N SER A 331 6.64 -14.40 -6.94
CA SER A 331 7.46 -14.58 -8.15
C SER A 331 8.34 -13.36 -8.46
N GLU A 332 7.93 -12.18 -7.99
CA GLU A 332 8.64 -10.91 -8.17
C GLU A 332 9.17 -10.35 -6.84
N VAL A 333 9.40 -11.21 -5.84
CA VAL A 333 9.70 -10.80 -4.45
C VAL A 333 10.91 -9.88 -4.30
N LEU A 334 11.86 -9.93 -5.24
CA LEU A 334 13.06 -9.10 -5.26
C LEU A 334 12.97 -7.89 -6.19
N ARG A 335 11.82 -7.65 -6.84
CA ARG A 335 11.65 -6.63 -7.89
C ARG A 335 12.11 -5.25 -7.45
N PHE A 336 11.72 -4.80 -6.26
CA PHE A 336 12.12 -3.48 -5.76
C PHE A 336 13.41 -3.49 -4.95
N GLN A 337 14.13 -4.62 -4.91
CA GLN A 337 15.45 -4.71 -4.27
C GLN A 337 16.63 -4.52 -5.21
N HIS A 338 16.38 -4.37 -6.51
CA HIS A 338 17.43 -4.01 -7.45
C HIS A 338 18.00 -2.63 -7.14
N ALA A 339 19.34 -2.51 -7.20
CA ALA A 339 20.05 -1.30 -6.80
C ALA A 339 19.63 -0.03 -7.57
N HIS A 340 19.08 -0.15 -8.78
CA HIS A 340 18.60 1.01 -9.55
C HIS A 340 17.34 1.68 -8.96
N TYR A 341 16.73 1.09 -7.93
CA TYR A 341 15.64 1.71 -7.17
C TYR A 341 16.12 2.49 -5.94
N TRP A 342 17.42 2.47 -5.63
CA TRP A 342 17.94 2.98 -4.35
C TRP A 342 19.14 3.90 -4.54
N LEU A 343 19.20 4.96 -3.74
CA LEU A 343 20.36 5.80 -3.57
C LEU A 343 20.89 5.71 -2.14
N PRO A 344 22.20 5.47 -1.94
CA PRO A 344 22.80 5.57 -0.61
C PRO A 344 22.61 6.97 -0.02
N ILE A 345 22.29 7.04 1.27
CA ILE A 345 22.35 8.30 2.01
C ILE A 345 23.83 8.58 2.28
N SER A 346 24.37 9.67 1.71
CA SER A 346 25.73 10.09 2.02
C SER A 346 25.79 10.67 3.43
N HIS A 347 26.71 10.20 4.27
CA HIS A 347 26.97 10.72 5.63
C HIS A 347 27.47 12.19 5.69
N ARG A 348 27.33 12.99 4.61
CA ARG A 348 27.80 14.38 4.52
C ARG A 348 26.71 15.44 4.76
N GLU A 349 25.48 15.06 5.10
CA GLU A 349 24.39 16.00 5.43
C GLU A 349 24.02 15.96 6.92
N VAL A 350 24.94 15.51 7.77
CA VAL A 350 24.83 15.59 9.23
C VAL A 350 26.13 16.19 9.78
N GLU A 351 26.34 17.46 9.50
CA GLU A 351 27.22 18.36 10.28
C GLU A 351 26.49 19.68 10.51
#